data_AF-A0A0M2H0T3-F1
#
_entry.id   AF-A0A0M2H0T3-F1
#
_cell.length_a   1.000
_cell.length_b   1.000
_cell.length_c   1.000
_cell.angle_alpha   90.00
_cell.angle_beta   90.00
_cell.angle_gamma   90.00
#
_symmetry.space_group_name_H-M   'P 1'
#
loop_
_entity.id
_entity.type
_entity.pdbx_description
1 polymer ?
#
loop_
_entity_poly.entity_id
_entity_poly.type
_entity_poly.pdbx_seq_one_letter_code
_entity_poly.pdbx_strand_id
1 'polypeptide(L)'
;MRRGTFRDDTVDYAAVGATQAPDLMQYPPERSIPAEQSWRIGSGEARFRAASEALMSWTAQRGAGLEVSDVRPASGPMYSGVSFDAEGNPVKPSRSEAEQRFDVDGTPFVGAGTTIRVDGRVKGLRADAELRVIFAVEEPRRVGFALGTVSDSVVSGEESFMLDWYDNDEVWFTVRAFDAPRAVLYRMLPGLTKRRRRELFTRYLRAISPLYTTPA
;
A
#
# COMPACT_ATOMS: atom_id res chain seq x y z
N MET A 1 16.55 8.49 34.60
CA MET A 1 15.35 8.03 33.88
C MET A 1 15.31 8.73 32.52
N ARG A 2 15.78 8.11 31.43
CA ARG A 2 15.75 8.71 30.08
C ARG A 2 14.33 8.58 29.52
N ARG A 3 13.66 9.69 29.22
CA ARG A 3 12.46 9.68 28.36
C ARG A 3 12.93 9.32 26.94
N GLY A 4 12.80 8.05 26.57
CA GLY A 4 13.03 7.58 25.21
C GLY A 4 11.69 7.36 24.52
N THR A 5 11.23 8.32 23.73
CA THR A 5 10.07 8.17 22.83
C THR A 5 10.19 9.15 21.66
N PHE A 6 11.33 9.12 20.98
CA PHE A 6 11.40 9.55 19.58
C PHE A 6 11.64 8.28 18.77
N ARG A 7 10.61 7.82 18.05
CA ARG A 7 10.76 6.81 17.01
C ARG A 7 10.89 7.58 15.70
N ASP A 8 11.99 7.35 15.01
CA ASP A 8 12.16 7.85 13.65
C ASP A 8 11.30 6.96 12.74
N ASP A 9 10.08 7.40 12.48
CA ASP A 9 9.12 6.69 11.60
C ASP A 9 9.42 6.96 10.11
N THR A 10 10.64 7.40 9.76
CA THR A 10 11.06 7.63 8.38
C THR A 10 11.28 6.31 7.66
N VAL A 11 10.92 6.26 6.38
CA VAL A 11 11.14 5.09 5.54
C VAL A 11 12.61 4.80 5.27
N ASP A 12 12.96 3.53 5.02
CA ASP A 12 14.35 3.07 4.85
C ASP A 12 14.86 3.08 3.39
N TYR A 13 14.14 3.76 2.49
CA TYR A 13 14.47 3.91 1.08
C TYR A 13 14.39 5.38 0.62
N ALA A 14 15.09 5.71 -0.47
CA ALA A 14 15.23 7.09 -0.93
C ALA A 14 14.12 7.56 -1.90
N ALA A 15 13.63 6.65 -2.77
CA ALA A 15 12.70 7.00 -3.85
C ALA A 15 11.23 7.03 -3.38
N VAL A 16 10.92 7.92 -2.43
CA VAL A 16 9.58 8.09 -1.84
C VAL A 16 8.57 8.55 -2.88
N GLY A 17 7.46 7.83 -3.02
CA GLY A 17 6.39 8.09 -3.98
C GLY A 17 6.64 7.55 -5.39
N ALA A 18 7.76 6.86 -5.64
CA ALA A 18 8.10 6.37 -6.98
C ALA A 18 7.11 5.32 -7.51
N THR A 19 6.25 4.73 -6.66
CA THR A 19 5.16 3.86 -7.14
C THR A 19 4.08 4.60 -7.93
N GLN A 20 4.06 5.93 -7.95
CA GLN A 20 3.19 6.73 -8.82
C GLN A 20 3.80 6.96 -10.22
N ALA A 21 5.10 6.77 -10.39
CA ALA A 21 5.78 7.09 -11.64
C ALA A 21 5.26 6.20 -12.79
N PRO A 22 4.89 6.77 -13.95
CA PRO A 22 4.36 5.99 -15.07
C PRO A 22 5.40 5.02 -15.66
N ASP A 23 6.68 5.36 -15.53
CA ASP A 23 7.82 4.64 -16.07
C ASP A 23 8.48 3.68 -15.07
N LEU A 24 7.91 3.48 -13.88
CA LEU A 24 8.45 2.61 -12.81
C LEU A 24 8.93 1.22 -13.30
N MET A 25 8.20 0.60 -14.23
CA MET A 25 8.56 -0.73 -14.76
C MET A 25 9.82 -0.69 -15.64
N GLN A 26 10.05 0.43 -16.32
CA GLN A 26 11.18 0.65 -17.22
C GLN A 26 12.39 1.21 -16.48
N TYR A 27 12.16 2.16 -15.57
CA TYR A 27 13.18 2.89 -14.80
C TYR A 27 12.88 2.80 -13.30
N PRO A 28 13.03 1.61 -12.70
CA PRO A 28 12.85 1.47 -11.26
C PRO A 28 13.95 2.18 -10.47
N PRO A 29 13.69 2.57 -9.21
CA PRO A 29 14.72 3.07 -8.30
C PRO A 29 15.95 2.15 -8.25
N GLU A 30 17.13 2.74 -8.05
CA GLU A 30 18.39 2.00 -8.08
C GLU A 30 18.37 0.75 -7.19
N ARG A 31 18.87 -0.36 -7.74
CA ARG A 31 19.01 -1.66 -7.04
C ARG A 31 17.69 -2.25 -6.52
N SER A 32 16.55 -1.74 -7.00
CA SER A 32 15.24 -2.31 -6.74
C SER A 32 14.75 -3.13 -7.93
N ILE A 33 13.75 -3.97 -7.68
CA ILE A 33 13.05 -4.75 -8.69
C ILE A 33 11.62 -4.21 -8.71
N PRO A 34 11.08 -3.74 -9.85
CA PRO A 34 9.69 -3.32 -9.95
C PRO A 34 8.76 -4.51 -10.17
N ALA A 35 7.49 -4.34 -9.84
CA ALA A 35 6.41 -5.26 -10.20
C ALA A 35 5.05 -4.56 -10.23
N GLU A 36 4.17 -5.05 -11.08
CA GLU A 36 2.79 -4.59 -11.17
C GLU A 36 1.87 -5.79 -11.45
N GLN A 37 0.70 -5.78 -10.82
CA GLN A 37 -0.42 -6.63 -11.21
C GLN A 37 -1.72 -5.84 -11.11
N SER A 38 -2.60 -6.02 -12.09
CA SER A 38 -3.89 -5.32 -12.15
C SER A 38 -4.99 -6.28 -12.56
N TRP A 39 -6.08 -6.32 -11.78
CA TRP A 39 -7.27 -7.13 -12.07
C TRP A 39 -8.50 -6.23 -12.20
N ARG A 40 -9.33 -6.48 -13.21
CA ARG A 40 -10.70 -5.96 -13.26
C ARG A 40 -11.52 -6.65 -12.17
N ILE A 41 -12.09 -5.87 -11.25
CA ILE A 41 -12.88 -6.36 -10.11
C ILE A 41 -14.38 -6.09 -10.27
N GLY A 42 -14.82 -5.56 -11.40
CA GLY A 42 -16.23 -5.42 -11.78
C GLY A 42 -16.49 -4.15 -12.56
N SER A 43 -17.67 -3.57 -12.36
CA SER A 43 -18.10 -2.30 -12.95
C SER A 43 -19.07 -1.55 -12.04
N GLY A 44 -19.22 -0.25 -12.26
CA GLY A 44 -20.21 0.59 -11.57
C GLY A 44 -19.75 1.19 -10.25
N GLU A 45 -20.39 2.29 -9.88
CA GLU A 45 -20.12 3.07 -8.66
C GLU A 45 -20.24 2.21 -7.39
N ALA A 46 -21.24 1.33 -7.31
CA ALA A 46 -21.44 0.47 -6.14
C ALA A 46 -20.23 -0.46 -5.90
N ARG A 47 -19.66 -1.03 -6.97
CA ARG A 47 -18.46 -1.87 -6.88
C ARG A 47 -17.24 -1.05 -6.49
N PHE A 48 -17.08 0.14 -7.07
CA PHE A 48 -16.00 1.05 -6.72
C PHE A 48 -16.07 1.43 -5.24
N ARG A 49 -17.22 1.93 -4.76
CA ARG A 49 -17.41 2.33 -3.35
C ARG A 49 -17.13 1.20 -2.37
N ALA A 50 -17.67 -0.01 -2.63
CA ALA A 50 -17.44 -1.16 -1.77
C ALA A 50 -15.96 -1.62 -1.77
N ALA A 51 -15.28 -1.57 -2.92
CA ALA A 51 -13.86 -1.88 -3.00
C ALA A 51 -13.02 -0.83 -2.26
N SER A 52 -13.36 0.44 -2.42
CA SER A 52 -12.67 1.57 -1.78
C SER A 52 -12.77 1.50 -0.27
N GLU A 53 -13.94 1.20 0.27
CA GLU A 53 -14.15 1.02 1.70
C GLU A 53 -13.33 -0.15 2.25
N ALA A 54 -13.36 -1.31 1.57
CA ALA A 54 -12.55 -2.46 1.94
C ALA A 54 -11.04 -2.17 1.88
N LEU A 55 -10.57 -1.50 0.82
CA LEU A 55 -9.17 -1.16 0.67
C LEU A 55 -8.69 -0.21 1.78
N MET A 56 -9.46 0.84 2.07
CA MET A 56 -9.14 1.83 3.09
C MET A 56 -9.26 1.31 4.53
N SER A 57 -9.90 0.16 4.73
CA SER A 57 -9.95 -0.57 6.01
C SER A 57 -8.95 -1.72 6.11
N TRP A 58 -7.81 -1.64 5.39
CA TRP A 58 -6.72 -2.63 5.47
C TRP A 58 -7.07 -4.04 4.98
N THR A 59 -8.18 -4.21 4.25
CA THR A 59 -8.65 -5.55 3.82
C THR A 59 -7.63 -6.26 2.92
N ALA A 60 -6.85 -5.52 2.12
CA ALA A 60 -5.80 -6.13 1.30
C ALA A 60 -4.78 -6.87 2.18
N GLN A 61 -4.23 -6.20 3.20
CA GLN A 61 -3.24 -6.78 4.12
C GLN A 61 -3.85 -7.92 4.95
N ARG A 62 -5.01 -7.69 5.57
CA ARG A 62 -5.71 -8.69 6.40
C ARG A 62 -6.06 -9.95 5.58
N GLY A 63 -6.66 -9.76 4.41
CA GLY A 63 -7.02 -10.84 3.49
C GLY A 63 -5.84 -11.56 2.86
N ALA A 64 -4.63 -10.99 2.91
CA ALA A 64 -3.40 -11.70 2.58
C ALA A 64 -2.90 -12.65 3.67
N GLY A 65 -3.58 -12.71 4.82
CA GLY A 65 -3.18 -13.46 5.99
C GLY A 65 -2.08 -12.77 6.79
N LEU A 66 -2.05 -11.43 6.75
CA LEU A 66 -1.19 -10.61 7.59
C LEU A 66 -2.03 -10.03 8.72
N GLU A 67 -1.50 -10.09 9.93
CA GLU A 67 -2.05 -9.37 11.07
C GLU A 67 -1.64 -7.90 10.96
N VAL A 68 -2.60 -6.98 11.03
CA VAL A 68 -2.34 -5.53 11.06
C VAL A 68 -2.50 -5.06 12.50
N SER A 69 -1.43 -4.52 13.09
CA SER A 69 -1.38 -4.09 14.48
C SER A 69 -0.62 -2.75 14.61
N ASP A 70 -0.61 -2.18 15.83
CA ASP A 70 0.07 -0.91 16.15
C ASP A 70 -0.25 0.22 15.16
N VAL A 71 -1.52 0.37 14.79
CA VAL A 71 -1.97 1.38 13.83
C VAL A 71 -1.93 2.75 14.49
N ARG A 72 -0.94 3.56 14.10
CA ARG A 72 -0.63 4.87 14.66
C ARG A 72 -0.84 5.95 13.59
N PRO A 73 -1.99 6.67 13.59
CA PRO A 73 -2.20 7.83 12.73
C PRO A 73 -1.14 8.91 12.96
N ALA A 74 -0.91 9.74 11.95
CA ALA A 74 0.05 10.84 12.06
C ALA A 74 -0.40 11.89 13.11
N SER A 75 0.54 12.36 13.94
CA SER A 75 0.28 13.25 15.07
C SER A 75 0.04 14.74 14.70
N GLY A 76 -0.13 15.09 13.42
CA GLY A 76 -0.30 16.48 12.98
C GLY A 76 -0.64 16.62 11.49
N PRO A 77 -0.94 17.85 11.02
CA PRO A 77 -1.27 18.11 9.62
C PRO A 77 -0.07 17.71 8.75
N MET A 78 -0.32 16.80 7.83
CA MET A 78 0.72 16.18 7.04
C MET A 78 0.77 16.72 5.63
N TYR A 79 1.98 16.65 5.06
CA TYR A 79 2.19 16.80 3.62
C TYR A 79 1.33 15.77 2.89
N SER A 80 0.34 16.27 2.16
CA SER A 80 -0.63 15.48 1.39
C SER A 80 -0.03 14.77 0.16
N GLY A 81 1.28 14.90 -0.08
CA GLY A 81 1.87 14.54 -1.36
C GLY A 81 1.43 15.51 -2.47
N VAL A 82 2.16 15.50 -3.58
CA VAL A 82 1.70 16.07 -4.84
C VAL A 82 1.30 14.91 -5.72
N SER A 83 0.00 14.74 -5.95
CA SER A 83 -0.52 13.85 -6.99
C SER A 83 -0.40 14.53 -8.35
N PHE A 84 -0.31 13.76 -9.43
CA PHE A 84 -0.28 14.29 -10.79
C PHE A 84 -1.45 13.74 -11.61
N ASP A 85 -2.04 14.58 -12.45
CA ASP A 85 -3.08 14.15 -13.41
C ASP A 85 -2.45 13.36 -14.58
N ALA A 86 -3.28 12.94 -15.54
CA ALA A 86 -2.84 12.16 -16.69
C ALA A 86 -1.87 12.95 -17.60
N GLU A 87 -1.93 14.28 -17.53
CA GLU A 87 -1.08 15.22 -18.25
C GLU A 87 0.20 15.58 -17.48
N GLY A 88 0.38 15.06 -16.25
CA GLY A 88 1.55 15.29 -15.41
C GLY A 88 1.52 16.62 -14.65
N ASN A 89 0.36 17.28 -14.53
CA ASN A 89 0.21 18.49 -13.72
C ASN A 89 -0.05 18.14 -12.26
N PRO A 90 0.50 18.90 -11.30
CA PRO A 90 0.25 18.69 -9.88
C PRO A 90 -1.23 18.97 -9.56
N VAL A 91 -1.92 17.95 -9.05
CA VAL A 91 -3.30 18.01 -8.57
C VAL A 91 -3.31 18.52 -7.14
N LYS A 92 -4.09 19.58 -6.89
CA LYS A 92 -4.31 20.08 -5.52
C LYS A 92 -5.06 19.00 -4.73
N PRO A 93 -4.58 18.63 -3.52
CA PRO A 93 -5.27 17.67 -2.67
C PRO A 93 -6.72 18.11 -2.45
N SER A 94 -7.66 17.20 -2.68
CA SER A 94 -9.10 17.48 -2.59
C SER A 94 -9.55 17.84 -1.17
N ARG A 95 -8.80 17.42 -0.13
CA ARG A 95 -9.04 17.78 1.28
C ARG A 95 -7.72 17.91 2.05
N SER A 96 -7.58 19.01 2.79
CA SER A 96 -6.44 19.24 3.71
C SER A 96 -6.57 18.48 5.03
N GLU A 97 -7.78 18.05 5.40
CA GLU A 97 -8.06 17.27 6.61
C GLU A 97 -9.21 16.30 6.29
N ALA A 98 -8.89 15.06 5.94
CA ALA A 98 -9.89 14.00 5.98
C ALA A 98 -10.11 13.66 7.46
N GLU A 99 -11.34 13.80 7.96
CA GLU A 99 -11.70 13.30 9.29
C GLU A 99 -11.30 11.83 9.38
N GLN A 100 -10.56 11.47 10.43
CA GLN A 100 -10.10 10.11 10.65
C GLN A 100 -11.31 9.20 10.82
N ARG A 101 -11.50 8.27 9.87
CA ARG A 101 -12.51 7.21 9.95
C ARG A 101 -11.95 6.03 10.73
N PHE A 102 -12.84 5.24 11.34
CA PHE A 102 -12.51 4.05 12.10
C PHE A 102 -13.39 2.89 11.65
N ASP A 103 -12.85 1.68 11.68
CA ASP A 103 -13.63 0.46 11.50
C ASP A 103 -14.40 0.09 12.77
N VAL A 104 -15.19 -0.98 12.70
CA VAL A 104 -16.05 -1.44 13.79
C VAL A 104 -15.27 -1.80 15.07
N ASP A 105 -14.00 -2.18 14.92
CA ASP A 105 -13.11 -2.54 16.02
C ASP A 105 -12.34 -1.32 16.58
N GLY A 106 -12.61 -0.12 16.02
CA GLY A 106 -11.93 1.12 16.40
C GLY A 106 -10.54 1.27 15.77
N THR A 107 -10.20 0.46 14.76
CA THR A 107 -8.95 0.65 14.00
C THR A 107 -9.13 1.81 13.03
N PRO A 108 -8.23 2.81 13.02
CA PRO A 108 -8.32 3.89 12.07
C PRO A 108 -8.15 3.38 10.64
N PHE A 109 -8.96 3.91 9.73
CA PHE A 109 -8.80 3.73 8.30
C PHE A 109 -7.45 4.30 7.86
N VAL A 110 -6.99 3.85 6.69
CA VAL A 110 -5.79 4.36 6.03
C VAL A 110 -5.83 5.89 5.96
N GLY A 111 -4.83 6.52 6.57
CA GLY A 111 -4.56 7.95 6.44
C GLY A 111 -3.09 8.18 6.12
N ALA A 112 -2.78 9.25 5.38
CA ALA A 112 -1.40 9.60 5.06
C ALA A 112 -0.53 9.63 6.33
N GLY A 113 0.64 8.98 6.25
CA GLY A 113 1.61 8.69 7.32
C GLY A 113 1.09 8.09 8.60
N THR A 114 -0.02 7.36 8.51
CA THR A 114 -0.28 6.28 9.46
C THR A 114 0.88 5.29 9.39
N THR A 115 1.44 4.95 10.55
CA THR A 115 2.40 3.84 10.68
C THR A 115 1.64 2.60 11.16
N ILE A 116 1.95 1.44 10.59
CA ILE A 116 1.38 0.16 10.98
C ILE A 116 2.49 -0.86 11.17
N ARG A 117 2.20 -1.89 11.97
CA ARG A 117 2.95 -3.12 11.96
C ARG A 117 2.14 -4.20 11.23
N VAL A 118 2.81 -4.95 10.38
CA VAL A 118 2.27 -6.17 9.80
C VAL A 118 3.09 -7.36 10.26
N ASP A 119 2.45 -8.44 10.65
CA ASP A 119 3.11 -9.70 11.04
C ASP A 119 2.44 -10.87 10.31
N GLY A 120 3.24 -11.82 9.81
CA GLY A 120 2.70 -12.99 9.13
C GLY A 120 3.60 -13.62 8.08
N ARG A 121 3.04 -14.61 7.40
CA ARG A 121 3.76 -15.38 6.37
C ARG A 121 2.91 -15.65 5.15
N VAL A 122 3.59 -15.66 4.01
CA VAL A 122 2.99 -15.88 2.70
C VAL A 122 3.68 -17.07 2.03
N LYS A 123 2.98 -18.21 1.92
CA LYS A 123 3.58 -19.51 1.52
C LYS A 123 4.91 -19.82 2.23
N GLY A 124 4.95 -19.61 3.55
CA GLY A 124 6.13 -19.84 4.40
C GLY A 124 7.17 -18.72 4.42
N LEU A 125 7.08 -17.74 3.50
CA LEU A 125 7.99 -16.61 3.41
C LEU A 125 7.55 -15.51 4.38
N ARG A 126 8.50 -14.96 5.15
CA ARG A 126 8.25 -13.91 6.15
C ARG A 126 7.72 -12.66 5.46
N ALA A 127 6.66 -12.08 6.02
CA ALA A 127 6.06 -10.85 5.52
C ALA A 127 6.04 -9.72 6.54
N ASP A 128 6.55 -9.95 7.74
CA ASP A 128 6.64 -8.94 8.80
C ASP A 128 7.32 -7.66 8.32
N ALA A 129 6.79 -6.51 8.77
CA ALA A 129 7.36 -5.19 8.53
C ALA A 129 6.71 -4.14 9.44
N GLU A 130 7.45 -3.08 9.75
CA GLU A 130 6.87 -1.79 10.10
C GLU A 130 6.76 -0.96 8.83
N LEU A 131 5.56 -0.46 8.54
CA LEU A 131 5.23 0.22 7.29
C LEU A 131 4.60 1.58 7.58
N ARG A 132 4.80 2.53 6.67
CA ARG A 132 4.21 3.86 6.73
C ARG A 132 3.41 4.15 5.48
N VAL A 133 2.21 4.72 5.65
CA VAL A 133 1.40 5.23 4.54
C VAL A 133 2.09 6.46 3.93
N ILE A 134 2.56 6.39 2.70
CA ILE A 134 3.31 7.48 2.04
C ILE A 134 2.36 8.55 1.53
N PHE A 135 1.26 8.12 0.93
CA PHE A 135 0.17 8.96 0.49
C PHE A 135 -1.13 8.16 0.55
N ALA A 136 -2.25 8.86 0.62
CA ALA A 136 -3.58 8.30 0.44
C ALA A 136 -4.36 9.23 -0.51
N VAL A 137 -5.06 8.64 -1.47
CA VAL A 137 -5.87 9.34 -2.47
C VAL A 137 -7.31 8.89 -2.28
N GLU A 138 -8.22 9.86 -2.16
CA GLU A 138 -9.66 9.64 -2.14
C GLU A 138 -10.35 10.62 -3.10
N GLU A 139 -10.39 10.25 -4.37
CA GLU A 139 -11.05 10.98 -5.45
C GLU A 139 -12.32 10.23 -5.91
N PRO A 140 -13.26 10.90 -6.60
CA PRO A 140 -14.54 10.28 -6.99
C PRO A 140 -14.41 9.00 -7.82
N ARG A 141 -13.32 8.84 -8.57
CA ARG A 141 -13.06 7.69 -9.46
C ARG A 141 -11.70 7.03 -9.23
N ARG A 142 -10.99 7.43 -8.17
CA ARG A 142 -9.66 6.91 -7.84
C ARG A 142 -9.44 6.88 -6.33
N VAL A 143 -9.20 5.71 -5.77
CA VAL A 143 -8.96 5.54 -4.32
C VAL A 143 -7.79 4.60 -4.11
N GLY A 144 -6.87 4.96 -3.23
CA GLY A 144 -5.74 4.11 -2.95
C GLY A 144 -4.72 4.72 -2.02
N PHE A 145 -3.65 3.98 -1.75
CA PHE A 145 -2.55 4.44 -0.90
C PHE A 145 -1.27 3.68 -1.23
N ALA A 146 -0.15 4.17 -0.70
CA ALA A 146 1.12 3.45 -0.74
C ALA A 146 1.66 3.19 0.66
N LEU A 147 2.26 2.02 0.84
CA LEU A 147 3.02 1.64 2.03
C LEU A 147 4.50 1.64 1.69
N GLY A 148 5.28 2.37 2.47
CA GLY A 148 6.73 2.33 2.43
C GLY A 148 7.29 1.59 3.63
N THR A 149 8.39 0.87 3.43
CA THR A 149 9.07 0.16 4.53
C THR A 149 9.78 1.13 5.46
N VAL A 150 9.53 0.99 6.76
CA VAL A 150 10.26 1.69 7.84
C VAL A 150 11.32 0.76 8.42
N SER A 151 10.91 -0.42 8.89
CA SER A 151 11.81 -1.36 9.58
C SER A 151 11.30 -2.81 9.54
N ASP A 152 12.04 -3.74 10.13
CA ASP A 152 11.65 -5.15 10.39
C ASP A 152 11.28 -6.01 9.16
N SER A 153 11.56 -5.54 7.95
CA SER A 153 11.25 -6.24 6.70
C SER A 153 12.45 -6.96 6.09
N VAL A 154 12.18 -8.06 5.38
CA VAL A 154 13.17 -8.78 4.55
C VAL A 154 13.53 -8.04 3.26
N VAL A 155 12.75 -7.01 2.90
CA VAL A 155 12.91 -6.14 1.74
C VAL A 155 12.72 -4.67 2.13
N SER A 156 13.27 -3.75 1.34
CA SER A 156 13.07 -2.30 1.49
C SER A 156 12.50 -1.72 0.20
N GLY A 157 11.48 -0.88 0.29
CA GLY A 157 10.82 -0.27 -0.86
C GLY A 157 9.39 0.19 -0.57
N GLU A 158 8.62 0.36 -1.63
CA GLU A 158 7.27 0.92 -1.59
C GLU A 158 6.31 0.05 -2.39
N GLU A 159 5.08 -0.09 -1.89
CA GLU A 159 3.99 -0.83 -2.50
C GLU A 159 2.73 0.04 -2.51
N SER A 160 2.17 0.31 -3.69
CA SER A 160 0.91 1.04 -3.85
C SER A 160 -0.24 0.12 -4.24
N PHE A 161 -1.42 0.50 -3.78
CA PHE A 161 -2.69 -0.17 -3.99
C PHE A 161 -3.67 0.86 -4.51
N MET A 162 -4.15 0.70 -5.74
CA MET A 162 -4.98 1.70 -6.40
C MET A 162 -6.23 1.07 -7.02
N LEU A 163 -7.38 1.66 -6.72
CA LEU A 163 -8.63 1.42 -7.39
C LEU A 163 -8.89 2.55 -8.36
N ASP A 164 -9.08 2.20 -9.63
CA ASP A 164 -9.46 3.15 -10.68
C ASP A 164 -10.82 2.73 -11.26
N TRP A 165 -11.75 3.68 -11.37
CA TRP A 165 -13.03 3.53 -12.05
C TRP A 165 -12.99 4.27 -13.38
N TYR A 166 -12.80 3.53 -14.47
CA TYR A 166 -12.63 4.09 -15.82
C TYR A 166 -13.96 4.51 -16.45
N ASP A 167 -13.91 5.39 -17.45
CA ASP A 167 -15.09 5.96 -18.12
C ASP A 167 -15.96 4.91 -18.83
N ASN A 168 -15.39 3.75 -19.17
CA ASN A 168 -16.10 2.58 -19.68
C ASN A 168 -16.84 1.78 -18.58
N ASP A 169 -16.97 2.36 -17.39
CA ASP A 169 -17.57 1.82 -16.18
C ASP A 169 -16.80 0.67 -15.50
N GLU A 170 -15.62 0.29 -16.00
CA GLU A 170 -14.82 -0.77 -15.38
C GLU A 170 -14.12 -0.31 -14.10
N VAL A 171 -14.12 -1.17 -13.09
CA VAL A 171 -13.37 -0.96 -11.84
C VAL A 171 -12.17 -1.90 -11.83
N TRP A 172 -10.99 -1.33 -11.72
CA TRP A 172 -9.71 -2.05 -11.71
C TRP A 172 -9.02 -1.86 -10.38
N PHE A 173 -8.38 -2.93 -9.90
CA PHE A 173 -7.50 -2.90 -8.73
C PHE A 173 -6.08 -3.21 -9.16
N THR A 174 -5.19 -2.26 -8.96
CA THR A 174 -3.78 -2.31 -9.36
C THR A 174 -2.89 -2.26 -8.14
N VAL A 175 -1.95 -3.19 -8.06
CA VAL A 175 -0.87 -3.19 -7.07
C VAL A 175 0.45 -2.98 -7.79
N ARG A 176 1.21 -1.95 -7.42
CA ARG A 176 2.55 -1.66 -7.95
C ARG A 176 3.54 -1.66 -6.80
N ALA A 177 4.76 -2.14 -7.04
CA ALA A 177 5.81 -2.04 -6.04
C ALA A 177 7.18 -1.93 -6.68
N PHE A 178 8.13 -1.42 -5.91
CA PHE A 178 9.54 -1.70 -6.12
C PHE A 178 10.16 -2.12 -4.79
N ASP A 179 11.08 -3.08 -4.83
CA ASP A 179 11.75 -3.55 -3.62
C ASP A 179 13.19 -3.99 -3.84
N ALA A 180 14.02 -3.82 -2.81
CA ALA A 180 15.39 -4.30 -2.73
C ALA A 180 15.53 -5.28 -1.55
N PRO A 181 16.22 -6.42 -1.70
CA PRO A 181 16.40 -7.37 -0.61
C PRO A 181 17.30 -6.80 0.50
N ARG A 182 16.83 -6.87 1.75
CA ARG A 182 17.57 -6.45 2.96
C ARG A 182 18.20 -7.64 3.68
N ALA A 183 17.46 -8.74 3.80
CA ALA A 183 17.95 -9.94 4.45
C ALA A 183 19.04 -10.65 3.62
N VAL A 184 20.09 -11.16 4.28
CA VAL A 184 21.23 -11.84 3.61
C VAL A 184 20.75 -12.99 2.72
N LEU A 185 19.80 -13.80 3.19
CA LEU A 185 19.23 -14.90 2.41
C LEU A 185 18.56 -14.41 1.11
N TYR A 186 17.85 -13.28 1.15
CA TYR A 186 17.17 -12.71 -0.01
C TYR A 186 18.16 -12.04 -0.99
N ARG A 187 19.29 -11.54 -0.48
CA ARG A 187 20.41 -11.07 -1.32
C ARG A 187 21.11 -12.22 -2.04
N MET A 188 21.23 -13.38 -1.40
CA MET A 188 21.83 -14.58 -1.98
C MET A 188 20.89 -15.33 -2.94
N LEU A 189 19.58 -15.27 -2.70
CA LEU A 189 18.56 -15.97 -3.48
C LEU A 189 17.50 -14.98 -4.00
N PRO A 190 17.80 -14.19 -5.05
CA PRO A 190 16.91 -13.12 -5.53
C PRO A 190 15.53 -13.61 -6.02
N GLY A 191 15.42 -14.90 -6.37
CA GLY A 191 14.13 -15.53 -6.69
C GLY A 191 13.14 -15.53 -5.53
N LEU A 192 13.61 -15.49 -4.27
CA LEU A 192 12.73 -15.44 -3.09
C LEU A 192 11.98 -14.11 -2.99
N THR A 193 12.63 -12.99 -3.31
CA THR A 193 11.98 -11.67 -3.36
C THR A 193 10.83 -11.67 -4.36
N LYS A 194 11.09 -12.13 -5.59
CA LYS A 194 10.06 -12.22 -6.65
C LYS A 194 8.93 -13.17 -6.25
N ARG A 195 9.24 -14.33 -5.68
CA ARG A 195 8.24 -15.33 -5.24
C ARG A 195 7.37 -14.79 -4.10
N ARG A 196 7.96 -14.17 -3.08
CA ARG A 196 7.24 -13.54 -1.95
C ARG A 196 6.25 -12.51 -2.47
N ARG A 197 6.74 -11.56 -3.27
CA ARG A 197 5.91 -10.48 -3.82
C ARG A 197 4.78 -10.98 -4.70
N ARG A 198 5.07 -11.91 -5.62
CA ARG A 198 4.03 -12.51 -6.48
C ARG A 198 2.90 -13.13 -5.66
N GLU A 199 3.26 -13.80 -4.57
CA GLU A 199 2.25 -14.39 -3.69
C GLU A 199 1.46 -13.30 -2.93
N LEU A 200 2.13 -12.28 -2.37
CA LEU A 200 1.44 -11.17 -1.71
C LEU A 200 0.45 -10.48 -2.66
N PHE A 201 0.90 -10.07 -3.84
CA PHE A 201 0.04 -9.43 -4.84
C PHE A 201 -1.17 -10.30 -5.18
N THR A 202 -0.97 -11.60 -5.41
CA THR A 202 -2.07 -12.53 -5.70
C THR A 202 -3.09 -12.55 -4.56
N ARG A 203 -2.65 -12.52 -3.30
CA ARG A 203 -3.57 -12.53 -2.16
C ARG A 203 -4.26 -11.18 -1.96
N TYR A 204 -3.56 -10.06 -2.15
CA TYR A 204 -4.17 -8.73 -2.13
C TYR A 204 -5.29 -8.60 -3.17
N LEU A 205 -5.01 -9.01 -4.41
CA LEU A 205 -5.98 -8.98 -5.50
C LEU A 205 -7.20 -9.85 -5.20
N ARG A 206 -6.99 -11.04 -4.62
CA ARG A 206 -8.09 -11.90 -4.15
C ARG A 206 -8.89 -11.24 -3.02
N ALA A 207 -8.23 -10.59 -2.07
CA ALA A 207 -8.88 -10.01 -0.90
C ALA A 207 -9.89 -8.90 -1.25
N ILE A 208 -9.63 -8.14 -2.32
CA ILE A 208 -10.49 -7.04 -2.79
C ILE A 208 -11.49 -7.51 -3.86
N SER A 209 -11.17 -8.57 -4.58
CA SER A 209 -11.99 -9.08 -5.68
C SER A 209 -13.30 -9.71 -5.15
N PRO A 210 -14.47 -9.40 -5.75
CA PRO A 210 -15.73 -10.06 -5.39
C PRO A 210 -15.77 -11.55 -5.74
N LEU A 211 -14.84 -12.03 -6.57
CA LEU A 211 -14.82 -13.42 -7.03
C LEU A 211 -14.31 -14.39 -5.97
N TYR A 212 -13.72 -13.87 -4.89
CA TYR A 212 -13.14 -14.67 -3.82
C TYR A 212 -13.78 -14.26 -2.51
N THR A 213 -14.21 -15.25 -1.73
CA THR A 213 -14.63 -15.01 -0.34
C THR A 213 -13.38 -14.79 0.49
N THR A 214 -13.13 -13.55 0.90
CA THR A 214 -12.15 -13.25 1.95
C THR A 214 -12.76 -13.71 3.28
N PRO A 215 -12.14 -14.62 4.04
CA PRO A 215 -12.61 -14.93 5.38
C PRO A 215 -12.55 -13.65 6.22
N ALA A 216 -13.66 -13.37 6.92
CA ALA A 216 -13.78 -12.25 7.85
C ALA A 216 -12.81 -12.41 9.03
#